data_AF-A0A3N6USF7-F1
#
_entry.id   AF-A0A3N6USF7-F1
#
_cell.length_a   1.000
_cell.length_b   1.000
_cell.length_c   1.000
_cell.angle_alpha   90.00
_cell.angle_beta   90.00
_cell.angle_gamma   90.00
#
_symmetry.space_group_name_H-M   'P 1'
#
loop_
_entity.id
_entity.type
_entity.pdbx_description
1 polymer ?
#
loop_
_entity_poly.entity_id
_entity_poly.type
_entity_poly.pdbx_seq_one_letter_code
_entity_poly.pdbx_strand_id
1 'polypeptide(L)'
;MVKVNSNADITQYYEYDNATEYQQDLLDFIKKTQPNGNNEYKASHLNELIEVMKERYREINPNGKPTLSELNSTLLYVDSQLRKELSDGTMTSEQKQLSYYVENHLDKYASQLSSVNYLMNEMTRKALFPEESEQMEKY
;
A
#
# COMPACT_ATOMS: atom_id res chain seq x y z
N MET A 1 9.93 18.71 29.71
CA MET A 1 11.06 18.06 29.00
C MET A 1 10.63 16.63 28.68
N VAL A 2 10.24 16.36 27.44
CA VAL A 2 9.95 14.99 27.00
C VAL A 2 11.16 14.51 26.22
N LYS A 3 11.80 13.46 26.75
CA LYS A 3 12.91 12.77 26.08
C LYS A 3 12.32 11.94 24.95
N VAL A 4 12.73 12.22 23.73
CA VAL A 4 12.47 11.38 22.55
C VAL A 4 13.47 10.23 22.62
N ASN A 5 12.97 9.01 22.84
CA ASN A 5 13.77 7.80 22.70
C ASN A 5 13.62 7.30 21.26
N SER A 6 14.73 7.36 20.54
CA SER A 6 15.00 6.72 19.25
C SER A 6 14.99 5.19 19.39
N ASN A 7 14.64 4.51 18.28
CA ASN A 7 14.70 3.05 18.04
C ASN A 7 13.40 2.25 18.22
N ALA A 8 12.34 2.61 17.49
CA ALA A 8 11.26 1.67 17.21
C ALA A 8 11.42 1.16 15.76
N ASP A 9 11.61 -0.14 15.63
CA ASP A 9 11.55 -0.92 14.39
C ASP A 9 10.50 -0.39 13.42
N ILE A 10 10.91 -0.13 12.17
CA ILE A 10 10.04 0.32 11.07
C ILE A 10 9.33 -0.89 10.46
N THR A 11 8.73 -1.71 11.32
CA THR A 11 7.63 -2.62 10.99
C THR A 11 6.52 -2.34 11.98
N GLN A 12 6.09 -1.09 12.04
CA GLN A 12 4.79 -0.75 12.61
C GLN A 12 3.73 -1.26 11.64
N TYR A 13 3.24 -2.47 11.89
CA TYR A 13 1.94 -2.91 11.39
C TYR A 13 0.93 -1.89 11.91
N TYR A 14 0.53 -0.96 11.03
CA TYR A 14 -0.54 -0.04 11.33
C TYR A 14 -1.85 -0.84 11.40
N GLU A 15 -2.24 -1.27 12.59
CA GLU A 15 -3.62 -1.64 12.90
C GLU A 15 -4.48 -0.37 12.81
N TYR A 16 -4.87 0.02 11.59
CA TYR A 16 -5.91 1.02 11.39
C TYR A 16 -7.26 0.30 11.54
N ASP A 17 -7.82 0.34 12.75
CA ASP A 17 -9.19 -0.14 13.05
C ASP A 17 -10.30 0.66 12.33
N ASN A 18 -9.96 1.75 11.62
CA ASN A 18 -10.88 2.50 10.77
C ASN A 18 -10.32 2.58 9.34
N ALA A 19 -10.67 1.59 8.51
CA ALA A 19 -10.36 1.62 7.09
C ALA A 19 -11.05 2.81 6.42
N THR A 20 -10.33 3.52 5.56
CA THR A 20 -10.91 4.55 4.69
C THR A 20 -11.86 3.92 3.66
N GLU A 21 -12.78 4.72 3.12
CA GLU A 21 -13.66 4.29 2.02
C GLU A 21 -12.85 3.76 0.83
N TYR A 22 -11.73 4.41 0.52
CA TYR A 22 -10.80 3.97 -0.53
C TYR A 22 -10.13 2.63 -0.24
N GLN A 23 -9.74 2.40 1.00
CA GLN A 23 -9.16 1.13 1.43
C GLN A 23 -10.13 -0.04 1.29
N GLN A 24 -11.39 0.15 1.72
CA GLN A 24 -12.42 -0.87 1.57
C GLN A 24 -12.81 -1.09 0.11
N ASP A 25 -12.92 -0.02 -0.66
CA ASP A 25 -13.27 -0.07 -2.07
C ASP A 25 -12.26 -0.87 -2.90
N LEU A 26 -10.96 -0.69 -2.64
CA LEU A 26 -9.91 -1.48 -3.31
C LEU A 26 -9.92 -2.95 -2.85
N LEU A 27 -10.13 -3.20 -1.56
CA LEU A 27 -10.24 -4.57 -1.03
C LEU A 27 -11.39 -5.33 -1.71
N ASP A 28 -12.56 -4.71 -1.78
CA ASP A 28 -13.74 -5.28 -2.42
C ASP A 28 -13.55 -5.50 -3.92
N PHE A 29 -12.90 -4.55 -4.60
CA PHE A 29 -12.53 -4.70 -6.00
C PHE A 29 -11.67 -5.93 -6.20
N ILE A 30 -10.55 -6.05 -5.47
CA ILE A 30 -9.63 -7.19 -5.63
C ILE A 30 -10.35 -8.52 -5.37
N LYS A 31 -11.26 -8.58 -4.40
CA LYS A 31 -12.06 -9.81 -4.14
C LYS A 31 -13.03 -10.17 -5.26
N LYS A 32 -13.53 -9.18 -6.02
CA LYS A 32 -14.56 -9.36 -7.06
C LYS A 32 -13.98 -9.62 -8.45
N THR A 33 -12.82 -9.03 -8.77
CA THR A 33 -12.30 -8.97 -10.15
C THR A 33 -11.64 -10.27 -10.61
N GLN A 34 -12.21 -11.45 -10.34
CA GLN A 34 -11.70 -12.79 -10.73
C GLN A 34 -11.10 -12.80 -12.16
N PRO A 35 -9.78 -12.60 -12.35
CA PRO A 35 -9.26 -12.22 -13.64
C PRO A 35 -9.09 -13.48 -14.50
N ASN A 36 -10.16 -13.83 -15.21
CA ASN A 36 -10.23 -15.01 -16.06
C ASN A 36 -9.67 -14.68 -17.46
N GLY A 37 -8.36 -14.40 -17.49
CA GLY A 37 -7.47 -14.69 -18.62
C GLY A 37 -7.55 -13.84 -19.89
N ASN A 38 -8.68 -13.19 -20.22
CA ASN A 38 -8.87 -12.67 -21.58
C ASN A 38 -8.97 -11.14 -21.75
N ASN A 39 -9.14 -10.34 -20.69
CA ASN A 39 -9.00 -8.87 -20.74
C ASN A 39 -9.09 -8.16 -19.38
N GLU A 40 -8.99 -8.88 -18.27
CA GLU A 40 -9.34 -8.35 -16.95
C GLU A 40 -8.08 -8.26 -16.09
N TYR A 41 -7.79 -7.03 -15.63
CA TYR A 41 -6.91 -6.67 -14.52
C TYR A 41 -5.90 -7.77 -14.10
N LYS A 42 -4.69 -7.71 -14.64
CA LYS A 42 -3.62 -8.61 -14.21
C LYS A 42 -2.89 -7.97 -13.05
N ALA A 43 -3.31 -8.32 -11.83
CA ALA A 43 -2.61 -7.93 -10.60
C ALA A 43 -1.10 -8.34 -10.57
N SER A 44 -0.63 -9.15 -11.54
CA SER A 44 0.80 -9.42 -11.77
C SER A 44 1.59 -8.26 -12.36
N HIS A 45 0.97 -7.18 -12.80
CA HIS A 45 1.69 -6.02 -13.30
C HIS A 45 1.48 -4.82 -12.37
N LEU A 46 2.53 -4.44 -11.63
CA LEU A 46 2.52 -3.28 -10.71
C LEU A 46 1.88 -2.05 -11.33
N ASN A 47 2.23 -1.76 -12.58
CA ASN A 47 1.73 -0.58 -13.28
C ASN A 47 0.21 -0.66 -13.50
N GLU A 48 -0.34 -1.83 -13.84
CA GLU A 48 -1.79 -2.00 -14.00
C GLU A 48 -2.50 -1.84 -12.65
N LEU A 49 -1.95 -2.43 -11.59
CA LEU A 49 -2.46 -2.27 -10.23
C LEU A 49 -2.44 -0.82 -9.77
N ILE A 50 -1.36 -0.08 -10.00
CA ILE A 50 -1.28 1.34 -9.65
C ILE A 50 -2.29 2.18 -10.45
N GLU A 51 -2.50 1.89 -11.74
CA GLU A 51 -3.50 2.62 -12.53
C GLU A 51 -4.92 2.33 -12.05
N VAL A 52 -5.24 1.08 -11.73
CA VAL A 52 -6.52 0.72 -11.09
C VAL A 52 -6.68 1.44 -9.76
N MET A 53 -5.67 1.42 -8.90
CA MET A 53 -5.70 2.14 -7.63
C MET A 53 -5.99 3.63 -7.82
N LYS A 54 -5.38 4.27 -8.81
CA LYS A 54 -5.65 5.68 -9.13
C LYS A 54 -7.05 5.90 -9.68
N GLU A 55 -7.56 5.00 -10.52
CA GLU A 55 -8.91 5.06 -11.06
C GLU A 55 -9.96 4.95 -9.95
N ARG A 56 -9.83 3.94 -9.09
CA ARG A 56 -10.70 3.73 -7.92
C ARG A 56 -10.66 4.91 -6.95
N TYR A 57 -9.49 5.51 -6.74
CA TYR A 57 -9.39 6.74 -5.95
C TYR A 57 -10.21 7.88 -6.57
N ARG A 58 -10.22 8.02 -7.90
CA ARG A 58 -11.01 9.06 -8.59
C ARG A 58 -12.51 8.77 -8.58
N GLU A 59 -12.93 7.51 -8.51
CA GLU A 59 -14.35 7.19 -8.33
C GLU A 59 -14.90 7.75 -7.00
N ILE A 60 -14.08 7.72 -5.95
CA ILE A 60 -14.42 8.26 -4.62
C ILE A 60 -14.15 9.78 -4.55
N ASN A 61 -13.07 10.23 -5.19
CA ASN A 61 -12.63 11.63 -5.23
C ASN A 61 -12.46 12.10 -6.68
N PRO A 62 -13.53 12.53 -7.39
CA PRO A 62 -13.50 12.82 -8.84
C PRO A 62 -12.42 13.80 -9.31
N ASN A 63 -12.05 14.75 -8.45
CA ASN A 63 -11.02 15.75 -8.73
C ASN A 63 -9.71 15.49 -7.97
N GLY A 64 -9.64 14.42 -7.19
CA GLY A 64 -8.51 14.04 -6.38
C GLY A 64 -7.43 13.33 -7.17
N LYS A 65 -6.20 13.43 -6.67
CA LYS A 65 -5.09 12.57 -7.10
C LYS A 65 -4.52 11.93 -5.84
N PRO A 66 -4.44 10.59 -5.77
CA PRO A 66 -3.87 9.96 -4.62
C PRO A 66 -2.39 10.33 -4.53
N THR A 67 -1.95 10.66 -3.34
CA THR A 67 -0.54 10.76 -2.99
C THR A 67 0.10 9.37 -3.00
N LEU A 68 1.44 9.34 -3.12
CA LEU A 68 2.18 8.09 -3.00
C LEU A 68 1.94 7.41 -1.63
N SER A 69 1.79 8.21 -0.58
CA SER A 69 1.48 7.71 0.76
C SER A 69 0.10 7.06 0.85
N GLU A 70 -0.93 7.64 0.21
CA GLU A 70 -2.27 7.05 0.15
C GLU A 70 -2.29 5.75 -0.65
N LEU A 71 -1.57 5.70 -1.78
CA LEU A 71 -1.41 4.44 -2.53
C LEU A 71 -0.75 3.38 -1.64
N ASN A 72 0.31 3.75 -0.90
CA ASN A 72 1.04 2.80 -0.06
C ASN A 72 0.23 2.31 1.13
N SER A 73 -0.41 3.21 1.88
CA SER A 73 -1.23 2.83 3.03
C SER A 73 -2.43 2.00 2.61
N THR A 74 -3.02 2.29 1.44
CA THR A 74 -4.11 1.49 0.90
C THR A 74 -3.65 0.09 0.52
N LEU A 75 -2.49 -0.03 -0.12
CA LEU A 75 -1.98 -1.34 -0.53
C LEU A 75 -1.62 -2.23 0.67
N LEU A 76 -0.96 -1.65 1.69
CA LEU A 76 -0.61 -2.34 2.93
C LEU A 76 -1.85 -2.81 3.69
N TYR A 77 -2.90 -1.97 3.73
CA TYR A 77 -4.17 -2.35 4.33
C TYR A 77 -4.79 -3.55 3.61
N VAL A 78 -4.87 -3.49 2.27
CA VAL A 78 -5.45 -4.58 1.48
C VAL A 78 -4.68 -5.89 1.67
N ASP A 79 -3.35 -5.84 1.60
CA ASP A 79 -2.49 -7.01 1.87
C ASP A 79 -2.77 -7.60 3.26
N SER A 80 -2.82 -6.76 4.30
CA SER A 80 -3.09 -7.21 5.67
C SER A 80 -4.46 -7.87 5.82
N GLN A 81 -5.51 -7.35 5.18
CA GLN A 81 -6.85 -7.93 5.28
C GLN A 81 -6.95 -9.27 4.54
N LEU A 82 -6.34 -9.34 3.35
CA LEU A 82 -6.29 -10.56 2.56
C LEU A 82 -5.60 -11.70 3.33
N ARG A 83 -4.48 -11.43 4.00
CA ARG A 83 -3.76 -12.39 4.85
C ARG A 83 -4.60 -12.89 6.03
N LYS A 84 -5.30 -11.97 6.70
CA LYS A 84 -6.16 -12.30 7.84
C LYS A 84 -7.28 -13.26 7.41
N GLU A 85 -7.94 -12.95 6.31
CA GLU A 85 -9.02 -13.77 5.76
C GLU A 85 -8.54 -15.14 5.23
N LEU A 86 -7.32 -15.21 4.68
CA LEU A 86 -6.69 -16.49 4.33
C LEU A 86 -6.45 -17.36 5.57
N SER A 87 -5.91 -16.75 6.64
CA SER A 87 -5.65 -17.43 7.92
C SER A 87 -6.95 -17.94 8.56
N ASP A 88 -8.00 -17.13 8.53
CA ASP A 88 -9.29 -17.45 9.14
C ASP A 88 -10.18 -18.33 8.23
N GLY A 89 -9.74 -18.60 7.00
CA GLY A 89 -10.39 -19.51 6.05
C GLY A 89 -11.68 -18.97 5.42
N THR A 90 -11.99 -17.68 5.58
CA THR A 90 -13.28 -17.05 5.24
C THR A 90 -13.51 -16.85 3.74
N MET A 91 -12.46 -16.90 2.93
CA MET A 91 -12.52 -16.73 1.48
C MET A 91 -13.02 -17.98 0.73
N THR A 92 -13.70 -17.78 -0.40
CA THR A 92 -13.99 -18.85 -1.37
C THR A 92 -12.71 -19.38 -2.02
N SER A 93 -12.80 -20.54 -2.67
CA SER A 93 -11.65 -21.13 -3.37
C SER A 93 -11.08 -20.22 -4.47
N GLU A 94 -11.94 -19.55 -5.26
CA GLU A 94 -11.47 -18.60 -6.27
C GLU A 94 -10.81 -17.37 -5.64
N GLN A 95 -11.40 -16.85 -4.55
CA GLN A 95 -10.83 -15.71 -3.81
C GLN A 95 -9.48 -16.06 -3.19
N LYS A 96 -9.31 -17.29 -2.68
CA LYS A 96 -8.02 -17.77 -2.15
C LYS A 96 -6.94 -17.83 -3.22
N GLN A 97 -7.27 -18.30 -4.42
CA GLN A 97 -6.31 -18.36 -5.53
C GLN A 97 -5.86 -16.97 -5.97
N LEU A 98 -6.81 -16.04 -6.11
CA LEU A 98 -6.52 -14.65 -6.44
C LEU A 98 -5.73 -13.97 -5.34
N SER A 99 -6.13 -14.13 -4.08
CA SER A 99 -5.44 -13.57 -2.92
C SER A 99 -4.00 -14.08 -2.83
N TYR A 100 -3.77 -15.39 -2.94
CA TYR A 100 -2.42 -15.98 -2.92
C TYR A 100 -1.55 -15.47 -4.06
N TYR A 101 -2.11 -15.31 -5.26
CA TYR A 101 -1.41 -14.71 -6.39
C TYR A 101 -1.04 -13.25 -6.10
N VAL A 102 -2.04 -12.49 -5.66
CA VAL A 102 -1.92 -11.08 -5.28
C VAL A 102 -0.87 -10.91 -4.20
N GLU A 103 -0.87 -11.64 -3.08
CA GLU A 103 0.16 -11.60 -2.01
C GLU A 103 1.59 -11.83 -2.52
N ASN A 104 1.80 -12.85 -3.36
CA ASN A 104 3.11 -13.15 -3.94
C ASN A 104 3.68 -12.03 -4.84
N HIS A 105 2.83 -11.07 -5.21
CA HIS A 105 3.17 -9.89 -5.99
C HIS A 105 3.04 -8.58 -5.19
N LEU A 106 2.05 -8.46 -4.29
CA LEU A 106 1.74 -7.29 -3.48
C LEU A 106 2.84 -6.99 -2.49
N ASP A 107 3.46 -8.00 -1.86
CA ASP A 107 4.61 -7.75 -0.98
C ASP A 107 5.72 -7.02 -1.70
N LYS A 108 6.02 -7.43 -2.94
CA LYS A 108 7.04 -6.79 -3.76
C LYS A 108 6.62 -5.37 -4.11
N TYR A 109 5.34 -5.15 -4.37
CA TYR A 109 4.79 -3.86 -4.74
C TYR A 109 4.70 -2.88 -3.58
N ALA A 110 4.20 -3.32 -2.43
CA ALA A 110 4.20 -2.56 -1.19
C ALA A 110 5.64 -2.24 -0.77
N SER A 111 6.58 -3.18 -0.93
CA SER A 111 8.00 -2.94 -0.63
C SER A 111 8.64 -1.92 -1.58
N GLN A 112 8.39 -2.04 -2.89
CA GLN A 112 8.86 -1.08 -3.89
C GLN A 112 8.27 0.32 -3.66
N LEU A 113 6.96 0.40 -3.43
CA LEU A 113 6.26 1.67 -3.21
C LEU A 113 6.70 2.32 -1.88
N SER A 114 6.87 1.55 -0.82
CA SER A 114 7.44 2.02 0.45
C SER A 114 8.86 2.54 0.29
N SER A 115 9.70 1.85 -0.50
CA SER A 115 11.08 2.29 -0.79
C SER A 115 11.10 3.63 -1.53
N VAL A 116 10.25 3.79 -2.55
CA VAL A 116 10.12 5.06 -3.30
C VAL A 116 9.57 6.16 -2.40
N ASN A 117 8.58 5.86 -1.56
CA ASN A 117 7.99 6.82 -0.63
C ASN A 117 9.01 7.30 0.41
N TYR A 118 9.82 6.38 0.94
CA TYR A 118 10.93 6.70 1.84
C TYR A 118 11.96 7.61 1.16
N LEU A 119 12.42 7.25 -0.04
CA LEU A 119 13.36 8.06 -0.83
C LEU A 119 12.81 9.46 -1.12
N MET A 120 11.55 9.58 -1.51
CA MET A 120 10.92 10.89 -1.73
C MET A 120 10.86 11.72 -0.46
N ASN A 121 10.48 11.13 0.66
CA ASN A 121 10.43 11.85 1.94
C ASN A 121 11.83 12.32 2.38
N GLU A 122 12.87 11.50 2.19
CA GLU A 122 14.25 11.90 2.47
C GLU A 122 14.72 13.04 1.56
N MET A 123 14.42 12.99 0.26
CA MET A 123 14.73 14.07 -0.67
C MET A 123 14.00 15.38 -0.31
N THR A 124 12.71 15.28 0.04
CA THR A 124 11.92 16.44 0.49
C THR A 124 12.47 17.02 1.78
N ARG A 125 12.83 16.18 2.76
CA ARG A 125 13.45 16.61 4.02
C ARG A 125 14.77 17.33 3.75
N LYS A 126 15.64 16.77 2.89
CA LYS A 126 16.90 17.41 2.48
C LYS A 126 16.68 18.76 1.81
N ALA A 127 15.67 18.89 0.97
CA ALA A 127 15.36 20.14 0.28
C ALA A 127 14.81 21.22 1.24
N LEU A 128 14.02 20.83 2.23
CA LEU A 128 13.39 21.74 3.19
C LEU A 128 14.31 22.07 4.38
N PHE A 129 15.17 21.14 4.78
CA PHE A 129 16.05 21.23 5.97
C PHE A 129 17.48 20.74 5.63
N PRO A 130 18.22 21.49 4.78
CA PRO A 130 19.54 21.07 4.31
C PRO A 130 20.58 20.99 5.44
N GLU A 131 20.57 21.92 6.39
CA GLU A 131 21.53 21.97 7.50
C GLU A 131 21.36 20.81 8.50
N GLU A 132 20.13 20.38 8.76
CA GLU A 132 19.84 19.22 9.62
C GLU A 132 20.23 17.89 8.94
N SER A 133 20.11 17.85 7.62
CA SER A 133 20.45 16.68 6.82
C SER A 133 21.97 16.45 6.74
N GLU A 134 22.75 17.52 6.60
CA GLU A 134 24.23 17.45 6.65
C GLU A 134 24.77 17.03 8.02
N GLN A 135 24.04 17.29 9.11
CA GLN A 135 24.44 16.86 10.45
C GLN A 135 24.18 15.37 10.69
N MET A 136 23.11 14.81 10.11
CA MET A 136 22.82 13.37 10.22
C MET A 136 23.73 12.49 9.37
N GLU A 137 24.26 12.98 8.24
CA GLU A 137 25.20 12.22 7.40
C GLU A 137 26.62 12.09 7.99
N LYS A 138 26.90 12.78 9.10
CA LYS A 138 28.21 12.72 9.80
C LYS A 138 28.33 11.59 10.82
N TYR A 139 27.27 10.81 11.04
CA TYR A 139 27.20 9.68 11.98
C TYR A 139 26.88 8.38 11.25
#